data_AF-A0A1D8AEN6-F1
#
_entry.id   AF-A0A1D8AEN6-F1
#
_cell.length_a   1.000
_cell.length_b   1.000
_cell.length_c   1.000
_cell.angle_alpha   90.00
_cell.angle_beta   90.00
_cell.angle_gamma   90.00
#
_symmetry.space_group_name_H-M   'P 1'
#
loop_
_entity.id
_entity.type
_entity.pdbx_description
1 polymer ?
#
loop_
_entity_poly.entity_id
_entity_poly.type
_entity_poly.pdbx_seq_one_letter_code
_entity_poly.pdbx_strand_id
1 'polypeptide(L)'
;MRKSRHSDRNAFSQKIVDFVAQDRATGAILALIEVDDYSHNAARDRARDAMTSHAGYQTVRIGRSVQPRFEEVHQAVSSLLMPPFSANSKGGHNGNR
;
A
#
# COMPACT_ATOMS: atom_id res chain seq x y z
N MET A 1 -17.81 -12.95 -11.36
CA MET A 1 -17.35 -11.75 -10.61
C MET A 1 -18.48 -11.28 -9.71
N ARG A 2 -18.28 -11.17 -8.39
CA ARG A 2 -19.32 -10.65 -7.46
C ARG A 2 -19.47 -9.14 -7.69
N LYS A 3 -20.71 -8.68 -7.83
CA LYS A 3 -21.07 -7.26 -8.03
C LYS A 3 -20.84 -6.53 -6.71
N SER A 4 -19.99 -5.49 -6.69
CA SER A 4 -19.73 -4.70 -5.48
C SER A 4 -21.04 -4.06 -5.01
N ARG A 5 -21.36 -4.22 -3.72
CA ARG A 5 -22.58 -3.64 -3.14
C ARG A 5 -22.25 -2.27 -2.55
N HIS A 6 -23.22 -1.36 -2.53
CA HIS A 6 -23.08 -0.06 -1.85
C HIS A 6 -22.63 -0.19 -0.39
N SER A 7 -23.01 -1.27 0.28
CA SER A 7 -22.54 -1.62 1.63
C SER A 7 -21.01 -1.78 1.71
N ASP A 8 -20.39 -2.35 0.68
CA ASP A 8 -18.94 -2.61 0.65
C ASP A 8 -18.17 -1.30 0.48
N ARG A 9 -18.69 -0.40 -0.38
CA ARG A 9 -18.15 0.95 -0.54
C ARG A 9 -18.31 1.77 0.74
N ASN A 10 -19.46 1.69 1.41
CA ASN A 10 -19.70 2.42 2.66
C ASN A 10 -18.78 1.94 3.79
N ALA A 11 -18.56 0.62 3.89
CA ALA A 11 -17.65 0.06 4.89
C ALA A 11 -16.19 0.50 4.64
N PHE A 12 -15.79 0.60 3.36
CA PHE A 12 -14.48 1.11 2.96
C PHE A 12 -14.32 2.61 3.25
N SER A 13 -15.29 3.44 2.83
CA SER A 13 -15.23 4.90 2.99
C SER A 13 -15.21 5.39 4.44
N GLN A 14 -15.59 4.54 5.40
CA GLN A 14 -15.55 4.85 6.84
C GLN A 14 -14.20 4.50 7.49
N LYS A 15 -13.26 3.89 6.75
CA LYS A 15 -11.94 3.55 7.28
C LYS A 15 -11.01 4.75 7.17
N ILE A 16 -10.40 5.09 8.29
CA ILE A 16 -9.28 6.04 8.37
C ILE A 16 -8.03 5.18 8.48
N VAL A 17 -7.05 5.46 7.63
CA VAL A 17 -5.71 4.87 7.66
C VAL A 17 -4.75 5.88 8.31
N ASP A 18 -3.69 5.41 8.97
CA ASP A 18 -2.75 6.30 9.66
C ASP A 18 -1.98 7.17 8.66
N PHE A 19 -1.45 6.56 7.59
CA PHE A 19 -0.70 7.26 6.56
C PHE A 19 -0.96 6.70 5.16
N VAL A 20 -0.70 7.52 4.14
CA VAL A 20 -0.77 7.14 2.73
C VAL A 20 0.55 7.51 2.05
N ALA A 21 1.20 6.54 1.42
CA ALA A 21 2.33 6.78 0.55
C ALA A 21 1.84 7.12 -0.86
N GLN A 22 2.37 8.19 -1.45
CA GLN A 22 1.99 8.65 -2.77
C GLN A 22 3.22 8.93 -3.63
N ASP A 23 3.09 8.69 -4.93
CA ASP A 23 4.00 9.26 -5.90
C ASP A 23 3.85 10.79 -5.88
N ARG A 24 4.94 11.49 -5.60
CA ARG A 24 4.92 12.94 -5.40
C ARG A 24 4.55 13.72 -6.67
N ALA A 25 4.86 13.19 -7.85
CA ALA A 25 4.65 13.88 -9.12
C ALA A 25 3.18 13.76 -9.60
N THR A 26 2.56 12.60 -9.36
CA THR A 26 1.25 12.24 -9.92
C THR A 26 0.14 12.20 -8.87
N GLY A 27 0.49 12.09 -7.59
CA GLY A 27 -0.47 11.84 -6.50
C GLY A 27 -1.01 10.41 -6.47
N ALA A 28 -0.46 9.49 -7.29
CA ALA A 28 -0.89 8.10 -7.28
C ALA A 28 -0.61 7.44 -5.93
N ILE A 29 -1.60 6.76 -5.37
CA ILE A 29 -1.44 6.02 -4.10
C ILE A 29 -0.59 4.78 -4.35
N LEU A 30 0.55 4.68 -3.66
CA LEU A 30 1.47 3.55 -3.74
C LEU A 30 1.14 2.50 -2.67
N ALA A 31 0.81 2.93 -1.46
CA ALA A 31 0.41 2.07 -0.36
C ALA A 31 -0.35 2.83 0.73
N LEU A 32 -1.15 2.08 1.49
CA LEU A 32 -1.68 2.48 2.79
C LEU A 32 -0.69 1.99 3.85
N ILE A 33 -0.38 2.83 4.84
CA ILE A 33 0.54 2.48 5.93
C ILE A 33 -0.21 2.56 7.24
N GLU A 34 -0.10 1.49 8.03
CA GLU A 34 -0.76 1.32 9.32
C GLU A 34 0.27 0.98 10.40
N VAL A 35 0.11 1.55 11.58
CA VAL A 35 1.00 1.31 12.74
C VAL A 35 0.24 0.54 13.81
N ASP A 36 0.76 -0.64 14.17
CA ASP A 36 0.07 -1.53 15.10
C ASP A 36 0.30 -1.12 16.56
N ASP A 37 -0.79 -0.96 17.31
CA ASP A 37 -0.76 -0.84 18.76
C ASP A 37 -0.99 -2.20 19.47
N TYR A 38 -0.89 -2.21 20.79
CA TYR A 38 -1.08 -3.41 21.60
C TYR A 38 -2.50 -4.00 21.53
N SER A 39 -3.49 -3.22 21.10
CA SER A 39 -4.90 -3.60 21.04
C SER A 39 -5.31 -4.30 19.73
N HIS A 40 -4.33 -4.53 18.84
CA HIS A 40 -4.44 -5.30 17.62
C HIS A 40 -5.30 -6.57 17.73
N ASN A 41 -6.23 -6.76 16.79
CA ASN A 41 -6.99 -7.99 16.60
C ASN A 41 -6.75 -8.56 15.19
N ALA A 42 -6.02 -9.68 15.12
CA ALA A 42 -5.62 -10.32 13.88
C ALA A 42 -6.77 -10.69 12.93
N ALA A 43 -7.96 -11.01 13.46
CA ALA A 43 -9.12 -11.33 12.61
C ALA A 43 -9.70 -10.07 11.94
N ARG A 44 -9.78 -8.95 12.68
CA ARG A 44 -10.24 -7.66 12.13
C ARG A 44 -9.27 -7.12 11.10
N ASP A 45 -7.98 -7.34 11.31
CA ASP A 45 -6.94 -6.89 10.39
C ASP A 45 -6.94 -7.65 9.08
N ARG A 46 -7.09 -8.98 9.11
CA ARG A 46 -7.27 -9.73 7.86
C ARG A 46 -8.48 -9.27 7.05
N ALA A 47 -9.58 -8.94 7.73
CA ALA A 47 -10.78 -8.41 7.05
C ALA A 47 -10.54 -7.02 6.46
N ARG A 48 -9.76 -6.17 7.15
CA ARG A 48 -9.35 -4.85 6.67
C ARG A 48 -8.44 -4.96 5.46
N ASP A 49 -7.41 -5.77 5.54
CA ASP A 49 -6.43 -5.99 4.48
C ASP A 49 -7.09 -6.60 3.22
N ALA A 50 -8.04 -7.52 3.41
CA ALA A 50 -8.82 -8.07 2.30
C ALA A 50 -9.67 -7.00 1.61
N MET A 51 -10.24 -6.06 2.37
CA MET A 51 -11.05 -4.97 1.82
C MET A 51 -10.19 -3.95 1.06
N THR A 52 -9.06 -3.52 1.63
CA THR A 52 -8.15 -2.57 0.98
C THR A 52 -7.49 -3.17 -0.26
N SER A 53 -7.09 -4.44 -0.19
CA SER A 53 -6.58 -5.19 -1.34
C SER A 53 -7.62 -5.32 -2.45
N HIS A 54 -8.89 -5.59 -2.12
CA HIS A 54 -9.96 -5.63 -3.11
C HIS A 54 -10.19 -4.27 -3.80
N ALA A 55 -9.91 -3.17 -3.10
CA ALA A 55 -9.95 -1.82 -3.66
C ALA A 55 -8.69 -1.45 -4.47
N GLY A 56 -7.72 -2.35 -4.60
CA GLY A 56 -6.49 -2.16 -5.38
C GLY A 56 -5.34 -1.53 -4.60
N TYR A 57 -5.45 -1.39 -3.28
CA TYR A 57 -4.41 -0.82 -2.45
C TYR A 57 -3.56 -1.89 -1.77
N GLN A 58 -2.25 -1.73 -1.83
CA GLN A 58 -1.33 -2.44 -0.95
C GLN A 58 -1.36 -1.82 0.45
N THR A 59 -1.38 -2.65 1.48
CA THR A 59 -1.23 -2.22 2.89
C THR A 59 0.13 -2.67 3.41
N VAL A 60 0.91 -1.72 3.94
CA VAL A 60 2.16 -1.97 4.68
C VAL A 60 1.88 -1.77 6.17
N ARG A 61 2.16 -2.79 6.99
CA ARG A 61 2.00 -2.72 8.44
C ARG A 61 3.33 -2.58 9.14
N ILE A 62 3.41 -1.63 10.05
CA ILE A 62 4.55 -1.47 10.95
C ILE A 62 4.21 -2.17 12.26
N GLY A 63 5.00 -3.19 12.58
CA GLY A 63 4.75 -4.09 13.70
C GLY A 63 4.98 -3.47 15.08
N ARG A 64 4.45 -4.20 16.06
CA ARG A 64 4.19 -3.92 17.48
C ARG A 64 5.34 -3.43 18.38
N SER A 65 6.52 -3.11 17.86
CA SER A 65 7.57 -2.50 18.69
C SER A 65 7.01 -1.20 19.26
N VAL A 66 6.99 -1.04 20.59
CA VAL A 66 6.43 0.09 21.39
C VAL A 66 6.74 1.46 20.80
N GLN A 67 7.79 1.54 20.01
CA GLN A 67 8.08 2.66 19.14
C GLN A 67 8.77 2.07 17.91
N PRO A 68 8.13 2.05 16.74
CA PRO A 68 8.82 1.59 15.55
C PRO A 68 10.02 2.50 15.30
N ARG A 69 11.20 1.90 15.24
CA ARG A 69 12.44 2.65 15.00
C ARG A 69 12.52 3.01 13.52
N PHE A 70 13.28 4.06 13.22
CA PHE A 70 13.49 4.51 11.84
C PHE A 70 13.81 3.34 10.90
N GLU A 71 14.69 2.42 11.31
CA GLU A 71 15.11 1.33 10.43
C GLU A 71 14.03 0.27 10.20
N GLU A 72 13.17 0.02 11.19
CA GLU A 72 12.04 -0.89 11.04
C GLU A 72 11.00 -0.32 10.07
N VAL A 73 10.76 1.00 10.14
CA VAL A 73 9.90 1.71 9.18
C VAL A 73 10.54 1.71 7.79
N HIS A 74 11.82 2.07 7.71
CA HIS A 74 12.54 2.17 6.45
C HIS A 74 12.59 0.82 5.71
N GLN A 75 12.89 -0.26 6.42
CA GLN A 75 12.85 -1.62 5.87
C GLN A 75 11.46 -1.96 5.33
N ALA A 76 10.40 -1.66 6.09
CA ALA A 76 9.02 -1.99 5.71
C ALA A 76 8.54 -1.23 4.47
N VAL A 77 8.99 0.01 4.26
CA VAL A 77 8.58 0.84 3.10
C VAL A 77 9.59 0.81 1.94
N SER A 78 10.73 0.15 2.10
CA SER A 78 11.85 0.18 1.14
C SER A 78 11.44 -0.22 -0.28
N SER A 79 10.53 -1.19 -0.43
CA SER A 79 10.03 -1.64 -1.73
C SER A 79 9.23 -0.56 -2.49
N LEU A 80 8.70 0.45 -1.77
CA LEU A 80 7.98 1.57 -2.36
C LEU A 80 8.91 2.66 -2.90
N LEU A 81 10.19 2.67 -2.45
CA LEU A 81 11.17 3.69 -2.81
C LEU A 81 11.81 3.45 -4.19
N MET A 82 11.68 2.23 -4.72
CA MET A 82 12.05 1.94 -6.10
C MET A 82 10.78 1.98 -6.95
N PRO A 83 10.73 2.77 -8.04
CA PRO A 83 9.66 2.59 -9.01
C PRO A 83 9.69 1.13 -9.49
N PRO A 84 8.53 0.51 -9.80
CA PRO A 84 8.53 -0.81 -10.40
C PRO A 84 9.49 -0.76 -11.58
N PHE A 85 10.48 -1.67 -11.60
CA PHE A 85 11.39 -1.80 -12.73
C PHE A 85 10.51 -2.06 -13.96
N SER A 86 10.33 -1.01 -14.76
CA SER A 86 9.50 -1.09 -15.95
C SER A 86 10.33 -1.82 -16.99
N ALA A 87 10.19 -3.14 -17.04
CA ALA A 87 10.87 -4.04 -17.97
C ALA A 87 10.37 -3.86 -19.43
N ASN A 88 10.17 -2.62 -19.86
CA ASN A 88 9.67 -2.29 -21.18
C ASN A 88 10.40 -1.06 -21.78
N SER A 89 11.74 -1.08 -21.72
CA SER A 89 12.58 -0.29 -22.63
C SER A 89 12.89 -1.09 -23.90
N LYS A 90 11.84 -1.39 -24.68
CA LYS A 90 12.02 -1.75 -26.09
C LYS A 90 11.76 -0.52 -26.96
N GLY A 91 12.82 -0.03 -27.60
CA GLY A 91 12.70 0.80 -28.81
C GLY A 91 13.47 2.11 -28.78
N GLY A 92 14.71 2.08 -29.27
CA GLY A 92 15.43 3.25 -29.75
C GLY A 92 16.41 2.82 -30.84
N HIS A 93 15.97 2.91 -32.09
CA HIS A 93 16.82 2.78 -33.27
C HIS A 93 18.05 3.67 -33.12
N ASN A 94 19.24 3.13 -33.37
CA ASN A 94 20.37 3.94 -33.81
C ASN A 94 20.99 3.26 -35.03
N GLY A 95 20.61 3.74 -36.21
CA GLY A 95 21.40 3.51 -37.39
C GLY A 95 22.66 4.36 -37.29
N ASN A 96 23.83 3.73 -37.41
CA ASN A 96 24.88 4.27 -38.27
C ASN A 96 25.99 3.22 -38.51
N ARG A 97 26.45 3.21 -39.76
CA ARG A 97 27.56 2.46 -40.39
C ARG A 97 27.22 1.09 -40.96
#